data_AF-A0A392R7M5-F1
#
_entry.id   AF-A0A392R7M5-F1
#
_cell.length_a   1.000
_cell.length_b   1.000
_cell.length_c   1.000
_cell.angle_alpha   90.00
_cell.angle_beta   90.00
_cell.angle_gamma   90.00
#
_symmetry.space_group_name_H-M   'P 1'
#
loop_
_entity.id
_entity.type
_entity.pdbx_description
1 polymer ?
#
loop_
_entity_poly.entity_id
_entity_poly.type
_entity_poly.pdbx_seq_one_letter_code
_entity_poly.pdbx_strand_id
1 'polypeptide(L)' 'MCCFRFKLWWMTQRMGTCGRDIPLETQFMLIESKDSEGEDENSPIIYTVLLPLLEGPFRSVLQGNEKSEIEICFES' A
#
# COMPACT_ATOMS: atom_id res chain seq x y z
N MET A 1 3.90 0.35 5.53
CA MET A 1 3.65 1.82 5.57
C MET A 1 2.88 2.22 4.33
N CYS A 2 1.88 3.08 4.40
CA CYS A 2 1.24 3.67 3.22
C CYS A 2 1.09 5.18 3.37
N CYS A 3 1.00 5.89 2.24
CA CYS A 3 0.64 7.31 2.21
C CYS A 3 -0.67 7.46 1.45
N PHE A 4 -1.66 8.06 2.10
CA PHE A 4 -2.99 8.25 1.55
C PHE A 4 -3.40 9.71 1.61
N ARG A 5 -4.30 10.08 0.69
CA ARG A 5 -4.80 11.45 0.60
C ARG A 5 -6.00 11.60 1.52
N PHE A 6 -5.91 12.51 2.50
CA PHE A 6 -7.03 12.81 3.42
C PHE A 6 -7.59 14.23 3.23
N LYS A 7 -6.90 15.06 2.43
CA LYS A 7 -7.34 16.36 1.91
C LYS A 7 -6.74 16.57 0.53
N LEU A 8 -7.37 17.40 -0.30
CA LEU A 8 -7.00 17.66 -1.71
C LEU A 8 -5.50 17.84 -1.98
N TRP A 9 -4.76 18.46 -1.05
CA TRP A 9 -3.33 18.79 -1.19
C TRP A 9 -2.42 18.11 -0.16
N TRP A 10 -2.97 17.26 0.73
CA TRP A 10 -2.21 16.66 1.82
C TRP A 10 -2.28 15.14 1.80
N MET A 11 -1.11 14.50 1.84
CA MET A 11 -0.97 13.09 2.18
C MET A 11 -0.60 12.95 3.65
N THR A 12 -1.01 11.84 4.27
CA THR A 12 -0.53 11.41 5.58
C THR A 12 -0.15 9.95 5.53
N GLN A 13 0.76 9.53 6.41
CA GLN A 13 1.18 8.14 6.50
C GLN A 13 0.32 7.32 7.47
N ARG A 14 0.15 6.03 7.18
CA ARG A 14 -0.36 5.03 8.13
C ARG A 14 0.51 3.77 8.13
N MET A 15 0.76 3.26 9.34
CA MET A 15 1.31 1.93 9.57
C MET A 15 0.18 0.96 9.84
N GLY A 16 0.26 -0.23 9.26
CA GLY A 16 -0.75 -1.28 9.37
C GLY A 16 -0.11 -2.63 9.06
N THR A 17 -0.78 -3.69 9.49
CA THR A 17 -0.30 -5.07 9.37
C THR A 17 -1.23 -5.95 8.56
N CYS A 18 -2.40 -5.45 8.15
CA CYS A 18 -3.34 -6.19 7.32
C CYS A 18 -4.05 -5.30 6.30
N GLY A 19 -4.65 -5.89 5.27
CA GLY A 19 -5.24 -5.16 4.15
C GLY A 19 -6.32 -4.15 4.56
N ARG A 20 -7.14 -4.46 5.57
CA ARG A 20 -8.19 -3.56 6.08
C ARG A 20 -7.66 -2.27 6.72
N ASP A 21 -6.38 -2.23 7.08
CA ASP A 21 -5.75 -1.02 7.62
C ASP A 21 -5.44 0.02 6.53
N ILE A 22 -5.47 -0.39 5.26
CA ILE A 22 -5.13 0.47 4.11
C ILE A 22 -6.26 1.48 3.91
N PRO A 23 -6.00 2.79 4.11
CA PRO A 23 -7.01 3.81 3.93
C PRO A 23 -7.43 3.96 2.47
N LEU A 24 -8.63 4.51 2.26
CA LEU A 24 -9.08 4.94 0.95
C LEU A 24 -8.10 5.96 0.35
N GLU A 25 -8.01 5.97 -0.97
CA GLU A 25 -7.12 6.86 -1.72
C GLU A 25 -5.63 6.74 -1.35
N THR A 26 -5.16 5.53 -1.02
CA THR A 26 -3.73 5.28 -0.81
C THR A 26 -2.96 5.46 -2.12
N GLN A 27 -2.03 6.40 -2.14
CA GLN A 27 -1.26 6.82 -3.31
C GLN A 27 -0.01 5.96 -3.54
N PHE A 28 0.57 5.40 -2.48
CA PHE A 28 1.60 4.37 -2.55
C PHE A 28 1.68 3.60 -1.24
N MET A 29 2.23 2.38 -1.30
CA MET A 29 2.43 1.54 -0.13
C MET A 29 3.80 0.83 -0.18
N LEU A 30 4.41 0.71 1.00
CA LEU A 30 5.58 -0.11 1.27
C LEU A 30 5.15 -1.33 2.09
N ILE A 31 5.41 -2.52 1.54
CA ILE A 31 5.24 -3.81 2.21
C ILE A 31 6.60 -4.27 2.71
N GLU A 32 6.68 -4.57 3.99
CA GLU A 32 7.84 -5.19 4.62
C GLU A 32 7.61 -6.70 4.69
N SER A 33 8.54 -7.48 4.15
CA SER A 33 8.54 -8.94 4.24
C SER A 33 9.92 -9.44 4.64
N LYS A 34 9.98 -10.47 5.48
CA LYS A 34 11.21 -11.23 5.69
C LYS A 34 11.36 -12.26 4.58
N ASP A 35 12.59 -12.47 4.12
CA ASP A 35 12.84 -13.56 3.18
C ASP A 35 12.45 -14.90 3.83
N SER A 36 11.60 -15.65 3.13
CA SER A 36 10.87 -16.80 3.69
C SER A 36 11.71 -18.08 3.74
N GLU A 37 12.92 -18.05 3.19
CA GLU A 37 13.75 -19.25 3.03
C GLU A 37 14.39 -19.77 4.33
N GLY A 38 14.20 -19.09 5.46
CA GLY A 38 14.51 -19.64 6.78
C GLY A 38 14.03 -18.73 7.89
N GLU A 39 13.53 -19.32 8.98
CA GLU A 39 13.25 -18.64 10.25
C GLU A 39 14.55 -18.16 10.96
N ASP A 40 15.59 -17.82 10.19
CA ASP A 40 16.80 -17.23 10.72
C ASP A 40 16.52 -15.76 11.08
N GLU A 41 16.80 -15.40 12.33
CA GLU A 41 16.67 -14.00 12.80
C GLU A 41 17.54 -13.01 11.99
N ASN A 42 18.50 -13.52 11.21
CA ASN A 42 19.38 -12.76 10.32
C ASN A 42 18.87 -12.67 8.86
N SER A 43 17.68 -13.17 8.54
CA SER A 43 17.10 -13.04 7.21
C SER A 43 17.01 -11.56 6.79
N PRO A 44 17.39 -11.18 5.56
CA PRO A 44 17.28 -9.80 5.12
C PRO A 44 15.81 -9.36 5.07
N ILE A 45 15.56 -8.10 5.46
CA ILE A 45 14.25 -7.47 5.32
C ILE A 45 14.12 -6.95 3.89
N ILE A 46 13.08 -7.38 3.19
CA ILE A 46 12.74 -6.96 1.83
C ILE A 46 11.60 -5.96 1.91
N TYR A 47 11.79 -4.79 1.28
CA TYR A 47 10.76 -3.77 1.13
C TYR A 47 10.26 -3.74 -0.31
N THR A 48 8.99 -4.02 -0.51
CA THR A 48 8.31 -3.95 -1.81
C THR A 48 7.47 -2.69 -1.89
N VAL A 49 7.65 -1.91 -2.97
CA VAL A 49 6.84 -0.72 -3.26
C VAL A 49 5.68 -1.10 -4.17
N LEU A 50 4.46 -0.79 -3.75
CA LEU A 50 3.29 -0.72 -4.62
C LEU A 50 3.06 0.74 -5.02
N LEU A 51 3.25 1.02 -6.31
CA LEU A 51 3.05 2.34 -6.90
C LEU A 51 1.94 2.23 -7.96
N PRO A 52 0.73 2.72 -7.66
CA PRO A 52 -0.39 2.78 -8.60
C PRO A 52 -0.01 3.49 -9.90
N LEU A 53 -0.57 2.99 -11.01
CA LEU A 53 -0.30 3.49 -12.35
C LEU A 53 -0.80 4.93 -12.51
N LEU A 54 0.07 5.76 -13.07
CA LEU A 54 -0.23 7.11 -13.54
C LEU A 54 -0.02 7.15 -15.06
N GLU A 55 -1.00 6.66 -15.84
CA GLU A 55 -0.91 6.62 -17.30
C GLU A 55 -1.96 7.52 -17.95
N GLY A 56 -1.52 8.59 -18.62
CA GLY A 56 -2.41 9.54 -19.29
C GLY A 56 -3.44 10.16 -18.32
N PRO A 57 -4.75 10.13 -18.65
CA PRO A 57 -5.80 10.60 -17.74
C PRO A 57 -6.10 9.60 -16.61
N PHE A 58 -5.71 8.34 -16.75
CA PHE A 58 -6.03 7.31 -15.76
C PHE A 58 -5.25 7.54 -14.48
N ARG A 59 -5.96 7.44 -13.37
CA ARG A 59 -5.40 7.42 -12.03
C ARG A 59 -5.89 6.16 -11.34
N SER A 60 -4.97 5.49 -10.66
CA SER A 60 -5.33 4.40 -9.77
C SER A 60 -4.89 4.72 -8.35
N VAL A 61 -5.64 4.18 -7.39
CA VAL A 61 -5.34 4.26 -5.96
C VAL A 61 -5.53 2.88 -5.35
N LEU A 62 -4.91 2.67 -4.19
CA LEU A 62 -5.10 1.46 -3.39
C LEU A 62 -6.08 1.73 -2.25
N GLN A 63 -6.79 0.70 -1.83
CA GLN A 63 -7.58 0.70 -0.60
C GLN A 63 -7.71 -0.70 -0.02
N GLY A 64 -8.04 -0.77 1.26
CA GLY A 64 -8.39 -2.01 1.94
C GLY A 64 -9.89 -2.26 1.95
N ASN A 65 -10.28 -3.51 2.22
CA ASN A 65 -11.67 -3.88 2.44
C ASN A 65 -11.88 -4.69 3.73
N GLU A 66 -13.14 -4.99 4.06
CA GLU A 66 -13.49 -5.74 5.28
C GLU A 66 -12.90 -7.16 5.31
N LYS A 67 -12.57 -7.73 4.14
CA LYS A 67 -11.95 -9.05 4.01
C LYS A 67 -10.43 -9.03 4.13
N SER A 68 -9.83 -7.87 4.42
CA SER A 68 -8.38 -7.66 4.49
C SER A 68 -7.67 -7.88 3.15
N GLU A 69 -8.37 -7.66 2.04
CA GLU A 69 -7.79 -7.69 0.70
C GLU A 69 -7.34 -6.28 0.30
N ILE A 70 -6.43 -6.22 -0.68
CA ILE A 70 -6.02 -4.98 -1.33
C ILE A 70 -6.86 -4.83 -2.60
N GLU A 71 -7.52 -3.69 -2.73
CA GLU A 71 -8.28 -3.32 -3.93
C GLU A 71 -7.53 -2.25 -4.70
N ILE A 72 -7.59 -2.34 -6.03
CA ILE A 72 -7.10 -1.30 -6.95
C ILE A 72 -8.32 -0.60 -7.52
N CYS A 73 -8.46 0.68 -7.19
CA CYS A 73 -9.52 1.54 -7.71
C CYS A 73 -8.99 2.33 -8.90
N PHE A 74 -9.77 2.37 -9.98
CA PHE A 74 -9.45 3.11 -11.20
C PHE A 74 -10.46 4.22 -11.42
N GLU A 75 -9.99 5.42 -11.71
CA GLU A 75 -10.81 6.54 -12.16
C GLU A 75 -10.32 7.02 -13.54
N SER A 76 -11.28 7.32 -14.42
CA SER A 76 -11.08 7.82 -15.79
C SER A 76 -11.48 9.28 -15.92
#